data_AF-A0A917MMI1-F1
#
_entry.id   AF-A0A917MMI1-F1
#
_cell.length_a   1.000
_cell.length_b   1.000
_cell.length_c   1.000
_cell.angle_alpha   90.00
_cell.angle_beta   90.00
_cell.angle_gamma   90.00
#
_symmetry.space_group_name_H-M   'P 1'
#
loop_
_entity.id
_entity.type
_entity.pdbx_description
1 polymer ?
#
loop_
_entity_poly.entity_id
_entity_poly.type
_entity_poly.pdbx_seq_one_letter_code
_entity_poly.pdbx_strand_id
1 'polypeptide(L)'
;MMRFGPLHHIPDGLVIGDPGRRHLLLLPGSLVHRDGDQPTRSLPWDDIAATRLDLPTTRFRYPGLVSAIVSSVLVAVTLGDPGLDPDDGALEISGSPETTRLAVSRHHVGRYWIGSVGAAQALLDRLAAHAPSRALLADPEAILHRLARTARRGGWRDLPPR
;
A
#
# COMPACT_ATOMS: atom_id res chain seq x y z
N MET A 1 5.16 13.67 7.84
CA MET A 1 4.48 12.70 6.96
C MET A 1 4.42 11.35 7.66
N MET A 2 3.22 10.83 7.90
CA MET A 2 3.02 9.54 8.56
C MET A 2 2.91 8.41 7.53
N ARG A 3 3.50 7.26 7.84
CA ARG A 3 3.56 6.07 6.96
C ARG A 3 3.29 4.79 7.74
N PHE A 4 2.65 3.81 7.11
CA PHE A 4 2.49 2.47 7.64
C PHE A 4 2.53 1.42 6.51
N GLY A 5 3.69 0.79 6.32
CA GLY A 5 3.91 -0.14 5.21
C GLY A 5 3.65 0.55 3.87
N PRO A 6 2.75 0.04 3.01
CA PRO A 6 2.47 0.66 1.72
C PRO A 6 1.58 1.91 1.82
N LEU A 7 1.05 2.26 3.00
CA LEU A 7 0.15 3.40 3.21
C LEU A 7 0.90 4.68 3.61
N HIS A 8 0.50 5.80 3.02
CA HIS A 8 1.11 7.12 3.20
C HIS A 8 0.06 8.21 3.37
N HIS A 9 0.25 9.11 4.32
CA HIS A 9 -0.53 10.35 4.36
C HIS A 9 0.20 11.44 3.57
N ILE A 10 -0.50 11.99 2.57
CA ILE A 10 -0.11 13.19 1.81
C ILE A 10 -1.20 14.27 1.97
N PRO A 11 -0.95 15.55 1.60
CA PRO A 11 -1.95 16.61 1.74
C PRO A 11 -3.32 16.30 1.11
N ASP A 12 -3.33 15.55 0.00
CA ASP A 12 -4.53 15.17 -0.73
C ASP A 12 -5.32 14.01 -0.09
N GLY A 13 -4.73 13.28 0.86
CA GLY A 13 -5.39 12.16 1.52
C GLY A 13 -4.47 10.96 1.80
N LEU A 14 -5.08 9.77 1.85
CA LEU A 14 -4.40 8.51 2.12
C LEU A 14 -3.99 7.83 0.81
N VAL A 15 -2.72 7.47 0.66
CA VAL A 15 -2.16 6.86 -0.55
C VAL A 15 -1.66 5.44 -0.30
N ILE A 16 -1.82 4.56 -1.29
CA ILE A 16 -1.10 3.28 -1.40
C ILE A 16 -0.09 3.38 -2.55
N GLY A 17 1.18 3.12 -2.26
CA GLY A 17 2.27 3.18 -3.25
C GLY A 17 3.17 4.40 -3.09
N ASP A 18 3.81 4.83 -4.18
CA ASP A 18 4.70 5.99 -4.22
C ASP A 18 4.00 7.22 -4.81
N PRO A 19 3.73 8.27 -4.02
CA PRO A 19 3.10 9.51 -4.50
C PRO A 19 3.83 10.18 -5.68
N GLY A 20 5.14 9.98 -5.82
CA GLY A 20 5.92 10.53 -6.93
C GLY A 20 5.83 9.72 -8.25
N ARG A 21 5.19 8.55 -8.23
CA ARG A 21 5.05 7.62 -9.36
C ARG A 21 3.60 7.13 -9.42
N ARG A 22 3.39 5.90 -9.91
CA ARG A 22 2.07 5.27 -9.98
C ARG A 22 1.56 4.92 -8.59
N HIS A 23 0.43 5.45 -8.18
CA HIS A 23 -0.13 5.20 -6.86
C HIS A 23 -1.65 5.30 -6.84
N LEU A 24 -2.22 4.87 -5.72
CA LEU A 24 -3.65 4.96 -5.45
C LEU A 24 -3.90 6.00 -4.38
N LEU A 25 -4.71 7.00 -4.67
CA LEU A 25 -5.26 7.94 -3.71
C LEU A 25 -6.65 7.47 -3.27
N LEU A 26 -6.83 7.31 -1.96
CA LEU A 26 -8.08 6.90 -1.32
C LEU A 26 -8.82 8.16 -0.86
N LEU A 27 -9.92 8.49 -1.52
CA LEU A 27 -10.81 9.60 -1.17
C LEU A 27 -12.16 9.07 -0.65
N PRO A 28 -12.92 9.86 0.14
CA PRO A 28 -14.22 9.42 0.63
C PRO A 28 -15.20 8.97 -0.48
N GLY A 29 -15.15 9.62 -1.65
CA GLY A 29 -16.03 9.32 -2.78
C GLY A 29 -15.49 8.26 -3.75
N SER A 30 -14.17 8.14 -3.87
CA SER A 30 -13.56 7.31 -4.92
C SER A 30 -12.16 6.82 -4.57
N LEU A 31 -11.76 5.80 -5.33
CA LEU A 31 -10.39 5.36 -5.48
C LEU A 31 -9.82 5.98 -6.76
N VAL A 32 -8.74 6.76 -6.64
CA VAL A 32 -8.12 7.43 -7.79
C VAL A 32 -6.73 6.83 -8.03
N HIS A 33 -6.49 6.32 -9.24
CA HIS A 33 -5.15 5.96 -9.68
C HIS A 33 -4.47 7.15 -10.33
N ARG A 34 -3.25 7.44 -9.91
CA ARG A 34 -2.44 8.56 -10.38
C ARG A 34 -1.09 8.07 -10.87
N ASP A 35 -0.50 8.82 -11.80
CA ASP A 35 0.92 8.73 -12.15
C ASP A 35 1.56 10.09 -11.85
N GLY A 36 2.35 10.15 -10.76
CA GLY A 36 2.70 11.42 -10.12
C GLY A 36 1.44 12.19 -9.73
N ASP A 37 1.36 13.46 -10.10
CA ASP A 37 0.19 14.30 -9.77
C ASP A 37 -0.98 14.11 -10.75
N GLN A 38 -0.81 13.35 -11.83
CA GLN A 38 -1.83 13.20 -12.86
C GLN A 38 -2.82 12.07 -12.55
N PRO A 39 -4.12 12.36 -12.38
CA PRO A 39 -5.13 11.32 -12.29
C PRO A 39 -5.27 10.62 -13.65
N THR A 40 -5.14 9.30 -13.63
CA THR A 40 -5.25 8.46 -14.84
C THR A 40 -6.54 7.64 -14.84
N ARG A 41 -7.09 7.34 -13.65
CA ARG A 41 -8.40 6.70 -13.50
C ARG A 41 -9.04 7.07 -12.17
N SER A 42 -10.35 7.28 -12.16
CA SER A 42 -11.14 7.43 -10.93
C SER A 42 -12.25 6.39 -10.92
N LEU A 43 -12.36 5.68 -9.81
CA LEU A 43 -13.33 4.61 -9.60
C LEU A 43 -14.18 4.96 -8.38
N PRO A 44 -15.47 5.26 -8.54
CA PRO A 44 -16.39 5.36 -7.41
C PRO A 44 -16.35 4.07 -6.58
N TRP A 45 -16.41 4.20 -5.25
CA TRP A 45 -16.39 3.02 -4.38
C TRP A 45 -17.58 2.08 -4.62
N ASP A 46 -18.70 2.61 -5.09
CA ASP A 46 -19.91 1.81 -5.36
C ASP A 46 -19.77 0.91 -6.60
N ASP A 47 -18.79 1.19 -7.47
CA ASP A 47 -18.48 0.38 -8.65
C ASP A 47 -17.47 -0.75 -8.33
N ILE A 48 -16.93 -0.77 -7.10
CA ILE A 48 -15.89 -1.69 -6.67
C ILE A 48 -16.53 -2.80 -5.82
N ALA A 49 -16.64 -4.00 -6.40
CA ALA A 49 -17.18 -5.17 -5.70
C ALA A 49 -16.13 -5.85 -4.82
N ALA A 50 -14.89 -5.96 -5.31
CA ALA A 50 -13.78 -6.55 -4.58
C ALA A 50 -12.44 -5.93 -4.99
N THR A 51 -11.45 -6.05 -4.11
CA THR A 51 -10.08 -5.59 -4.37
C THR A 51 -9.07 -6.66 -3.97
N ARG A 52 -7.94 -6.75 -4.67
CA ARG A 52 -6.80 -7.59 -4.30
C ARG A 52 -5.50 -6.83 -4.52
N LEU A 53 -4.83 -6.53 -3.42
CA LEU A 53 -3.56 -5.82 -3.37
C LEU A 53 -2.41 -6.81 -3.46
N ASP A 54 -1.71 -6.77 -4.58
CA ASP A 54 -0.56 -7.62 -4.89
C ASP A 54 0.71 -6.78 -4.81
N LEU A 55 1.37 -6.82 -3.66
CA LEU A 55 2.64 -6.13 -3.42
C LEU A 55 3.70 -7.15 -2.97
N PRO A 56 4.97 -6.99 -3.37
CA PRO A 56 6.05 -7.84 -2.86
C PRO A 56 6.12 -7.82 -1.31
N THR A 57 5.95 -8.98 -0.67
CA THR A 57 5.92 -9.11 0.79
C THR A 57 7.04 -9.96 1.40
N THR A 58 7.35 -9.71 2.68
CA THR A 58 8.24 -10.50 3.54
C THR A 58 7.57 -10.78 4.89
N ARG A 59 7.89 -11.93 5.49
CA ARG A 59 7.47 -12.26 6.86
C ARG A 59 8.27 -11.49 7.92
N PHE A 60 9.41 -10.91 7.55
CA PHE A 60 10.24 -10.14 8.48
C PHE A 60 9.62 -8.77 8.77
N ARG A 61 9.38 -8.47 10.04
CA ARG A 61 8.67 -7.27 10.51
C ARG A 61 9.46 -5.97 10.36
N TYR A 62 10.79 -6.06 10.31
CA TYR A 62 11.67 -4.89 10.19
C TYR A 62 12.47 -4.91 8.88
N PRO A 63 11.83 -4.89 7.69
CA PRO A 63 12.56 -4.98 6.42
C PRO A 63 13.69 -3.94 6.31
N GLY A 64 13.46 -2.74 6.84
CA GLY A 64 14.44 -1.64 6.84
C GLY A 64 15.69 -1.86 7.71
N LEU A 65 15.66 -2.74 8.72
CA LEU A 65 16.83 -3.03 9.56
C LEU A 65 17.83 -3.96 8.86
N VAL A 66 17.33 -4.79 7.92
CA VAL A 66 18.18 -5.67 7.10
C VAL A 66 18.97 -4.87 6.07
N SER A 67 18.45 -3.73 5.59
CA SER A 67 19.19 -2.82 4.72
C SER A 67 20.50 -2.35 5.39
N ALA A 68 20.49 -2.03 6.68
CA ALA A 68 21.70 -1.59 7.38
C ALA A 68 22.75 -2.72 7.55
N ILE A 69 22.31 -3.96 7.77
CA ILE A 69 23.23 -5.10 7.96
C ILE A 69 23.73 -5.63 6.61
N VAL A 70 22.87 -5.72 5.58
CA VAL A 70 23.26 -6.15 4.23
C VAL A 70 24.17 -5.11 3.56
N SER A 71 24.03 -3.81 3.86
CA SER A 71 24.99 -2.80 3.39
C SER A 71 26.43 -3.06 3.86
N SER A 72 26.64 -3.79 4.96
CA SER A 72 28.00 -4.15 5.42
C SER A 72 28.59 -5.33 4.64
N VAL A 73 27.76 -6.18 4.01
CA VAL A 73 28.21 -7.34 3.22
C VAL A 73 28.21 -7.06 1.72
N LEU A 74 27.31 -6.19 1.22
CA LEU A 74 27.13 -5.94 -0.21
C LEU A 74 28.11 -4.92 -0.81
N VAL A 75 28.71 -4.04 0.02
CA VAL A 75 29.78 -3.11 -0.42
C VAL A 75 31.04 -3.88 -0.88
N ALA A 76 31.19 -5.13 -0.48
CA ALA A 76 32.31 -5.97 -0.92
C ALA A 76 32.12 -6.62 -2.31
N VAL A 77 30.91 -6.63 -2.90
CA VAL A 77 30.63 -7.47 -4.08
C VAL A 77 30.08 -6.73 -5.31
N THR A 78 29.64 -5.48 -5.22
CA THR A 78 28.95 -4.84 -6.36
C THR A 78 29.44 -3.43 -6.69
N LEU A 79 30.68 -3.35 -7.20
CA LEU A 79 31.07 -2.35 -8.18
C LEU A 79 30.38 -2.69 -9.52
N GLY A 80 29.10 -2.37 -9.62
CA GLY A 80 28.29 -2.67 -10.81
C GLY A 80 26.92 -2.04 -10.68
N ASP A 81 26.76 -0.93 -11.39
CA ASP A 81 25.55 -0.13 -11.58
C ASP A 81 24.23 -0.88 -11.33
N PRO A 82 23.46 -0.56 -10.28
CA PRO A 82 22.27 -1.31 -9.99
C PRO A 82 21.10 -0.48 -10.52
N GLY A 83 20.69 -0.76 -11.76
CA GLY A 83 19.38 -0.43 -12.30
C GLY A 83 18.28 -1.14 -11.51
N LEU A 84 18.11 -0.77 -10.24
CA LEU A 84 17.11 -1.27 -9.31
C LEU A 84 15.82 -0.52 -9.55
N ASP A 85 15.13 -0.79 -10.65
CA ASP A 85 13.70 -0.47 -10.66
C ASP A 85 13.04 -1.45 -9.68
N PRO A 86 12.45 -0.98 -8.57
CA PRO A 86 11.77 -1.89 -7.66
C PRO A 86 10.70 -2.67 -8.43
N ASP A 87 10.65 -4.00 -8.31
CA ASP A 87 9.46 -4.81 -8.71
C ASP A 87 8.17 -4.12 -8.25
N ASP A 88 7.46 -3.47 -9.16
CA ASP A 88 6.22 -2.79 -8.82
C ASP A 88 5.14 -3.82 -8.48
N GLY A 89 4.12 -3.37 -7.75
CA GLY A 89 2.95 -4.19 -7.45
C GLY A 89 1.75 -3.76 -8.26
N ALA A 90 0.58 -4.27 -7.89
CA ALA A 90 -0.67 -3.86 -8.49
C ALA A 90 -1.85 -3.98 -7.51
N LEU A 91 -2.92 -3.26 -7.83
CA LEU A 91 -4.24 -3.51 -7.28
C LEU A 91 -5.13 -4.09 -8.38
N GLU A 92 -5.64 -5.29 -8.15
CA GLU A 92 -6.74 -5.82 -8.94
C GLU A 92 -8.06 -5.36 -8.32
N ILE A 93 -8.97 -4.92 -9.18
CA ILE A 93 -10.28 -4.41 -8.82
C ILE A 93 -11.29 -5.19 -9.64
N SER A 94 -12.19 -5.89 -8.97
CA SER A 94 -13.33 -6.53 -9.60
C SER A 94 -14.53 -5.62 -9.49
N GLY A 95 -15.09 -5.25 -10.64
CA GLY A 95 -16.36 -4.55 -10.77
C GLY A 95 -17.17 -5.16 -11.92
N SER A 96 -18.38 -4.65 -12.13
CA SER A 96 -19.17 -5.00 -13.32
C SER A 96 -18.82 -4.02 -14.44
N PRO A 97 -18.48 -4.47 -15.68
CA PRO A 97 -18.44 -5.85 -16.18
C PRO A 97 -17.04 -6.51 -16.19
N GLU A 98 -15.98 -5.83 -15.76
CA GLU A 98 -14.60 -6.32 -15.97
C GLU A 98 -13.71 -6.14 -14.72
N THR A 99 -12.75 -7.06 -14.56
CA THR A 99 -11.66 -6.91 -13.58
C THR A 99 -10.56 -6.05 -14.18
N THR A 100 -10.22 -4.95 -13.51
CA THR A 100 -9.11 -4.08 -13.90
C THR A 100 -7.91 -4.31 -13.00
N ARG A 101 -6.70 -4.32 -13.56
CA ARG A 101 -5.45 -4.28 -12.81
C ARG A 101 -4.78 -2.91 -12.95
N LEU A 102 -4.48 -2.27 -11.83
CA LEU A 102 -3.84 -0.95 -11.75
C LEU A 102 -2.44 -1.12 -11.16
N ALA A 103 -1.41 -0.67 -11.87
CA ALA A 103 -0.03 -0.76 -11.41
C ALA A 103 0.21 0.16 -10.19
N VAL A 104 0.97 -0.29 -9.21
CA VAL A 104 1.29 0.50 -8.02
C VAL A 104 2.80 0.46 -7.82
N SER A 105 3.42 1.63 -7.95
CA SER A 105 4.86 1.77 -7.74
C SER A 105 5.20 1.75 -6.27
N ARG A 106 6.34 1.12 -5.93
CA ARG A 106 6.83 1.08 -4.55
C ARG A 106 7.69 2.29 -4.23
N HIS A 107 7.67 2.67 -2.96
CA HIS A 107 8.38 3.85 -2.44
C HIS A 107 9.77 3.53 -1.85
N HIS A 108 10.20 2.27 -1.87
CA HIS A 108 11.54 1.87 -1.46
C HIS A 108 11.97 0.58 -2.16
N VAL A 109 13.28 0.36 -2.25
CA VAL A 109 13.86 -0.93 -2.64
C VAL A 109 13.60 -1.94 -1.51
N GLY A 110 13.01 -3.10 -1.83
CA GLY A 110 12.73 -4.18 -0.87
C GLY A 110 11.25 -4.44 -0.59
N ARG A 111 10.96 -5.57 0.07
CA ARG A 111 9.59 -6.08 0.26
C ARG A 111 8.90 -5.44 1.48
N TYR A 112 7.58 -5.31 1.45
CA TYR A 112 6.78 -4.87 2.59
C TYR A 112 6.60 -5.98 3.61
N TRP A 113 6.48 -5.63 4.90
CA TRP A 113 6.05 -6.61 5.89
C TRP A 113 4.62 -7.08 5.59
N ILE A 114 4.40 -8.40 5.51
CA ILE A 114 3.12 -9.02 5.13
C ILE A 114 1.93 -8.49 5.93
N GLY A 115 2.11 -8.23 7.23
CA GLY A 115 1.03 -7.69 8.07
C GLY A 115 0.62 -6.26 7.70
N SER A 116 1.53 -5.45 7.15
CA SER A 116 1.20 -4.10 6.69
C SER A 116 0.46 -4.10 5.35
N VAL A 117 0.79 -5.04 4.46
CA VAL A 117 0.04 -5.25 3.21
C VAL A 117 -1.33 -5.82 3.50
N GLY A 118 -1.44 -6.80 4.40
CA GLY A 118 -2.72 -7.34 4.86
C GLY A 118 -3.60 -6.28 5.54
N ALA A 119 -3.02 -5.33 6.26
CA ALA A 119 -3.76 -4.22 6.83
C ALA A 119 -4.27 -3.23 5.78
N ALA A 120 -3.47 -2.94 4.75
CA ALA A 120 -3.90 -2.13 3.62
C ALA A 120 -5.03 -2.83 2.84
N GLN A 121 -4.91 -4.14 2.61
CA GLN A 121 -5.98 -4.96 2.02
C GLN A 121 -7.27 -4.90 2.85
N ALA A 122 -7.18 -5.13 4.17
CA ALA A 122 -8.35 -5.11 5.04
C ALA A 122 -9.03 -3.72 5.10
N LEU A 123 -8.25 -2.64 4.95
CA LEU A 123 -8.80 -1.29 4.80
C LEU A 123 -9.56 -1.15 3.48
N LEU A 124 -8.98 -1.58 2.35
CA LEU A 124 -9.64 -1.56 1.04
C LEU A 124 -10.94 -2.38 1.04
N ASP A 125 -10.90 -3.59 1.58
CA ASP A 125 -12.08 -4.46 1.71
C ASP A 125 -13.20 -3.76 2.49
N ARG A 126 -12.85 -3.10 3.59
CA ARG A 126 -13.81 -2.35 4.42
C ARG A 126 -14.39 -1.14 3.70
N LEU A 127 -13.59 -0.42 2.92
CA LEU A 127 -14.03 0.76 2.15
C LEU A 127 -14.96 0.38 0.99
N ALA A 128 -14.66 -0.74 0.31
CA ALA A 128 -15.52 -1.31 -0.73
C ALA A 128 -16.85 -1.79 -0.13
N ALA A 129 -16.80 -2.58 0.94
CA ALA A 129 -17.99 -3.24 1.49
C ALA A 129 -18.88 -2.37 2.41
N HIS A 130 -18.36 -1.29 3.01
CA HIS A 130 -19.10 -0.50 4.00
C HIS A 130 -18.99 1.00 3.76
N ALA A 131 -20.00 1.58 3.09
CA ALA A 131 -20.04 3.00 2.72
C ALA A 131 -19.78 3.99 3.87
N PRO A 132 -20.32 3.81 5.10
CA PRO A 132 -20.00 4.69 6.22
C PRO A 132 -18.52 4.70 6.63
N SER A 133 -17.75 3.63 6.34
CA SER A 133 -16.30 3.62 6.63
C SER A 133 -15.53 4.62 5.76
N ARG A 134 -16.06 5.02 4.60
CA ARG A 134 -15.37 5.90 3.67
C ARG A 134 -15.17 7.31 4.24
N ALA A 135 -16.03 7.73 5.16
CA ALA A 135 -15.88 8.96 5.92
C ALA A 135 -14.58 9.00 6.76
N LEU A 136 -14.01 7.84 7.11
CA LEU A 136 -12.72 7.78 7.82
C LEU A 136 -11.58 8.36 6.98
N LEU A 137 -11.69 8.35 5.65
CA LEU A 137 -10.67 8.90 4.75
C LEU A 137 -10.55 10.43 4.84
N ALA A 138 -11.49 11.10 5.51
CA ALA A 138 -11.36 12.52 5.86
C ALA A 138 -10.27 12.77 6.93
N ASP A 139 -9.84 11.74 7.67
CA ASP A 139 -8.73 11.81 8.62
C ASP A 139 -7.73 10.64 8.39
N PRO A 140 -6.86 10.76 7.36
CA PRO A 140 -5.85 9.75 7.04
C PRO A 140 -4.89 9.45 8.19
N GLU A 141 -4.54 10.46 8.98
CA GLU A 141 -3.57 10.33 10.06
C GLU A 141 -4.11 9.47 11.21
N ALA A 142 -5.38 9.65 11.58
CA ALA A 142 -6.03 8.79 12.57
C ALA A 142 -6.09 7.32 12.12
N ILE A 143 -6.33 7.05 10.83
CA ILE A 143 -6.28 5.70 10.26
C ILE A 143 -4.90 5.09 10.48
N LEU A 144 -3.84 5.79 10.07
CA LEU A 144 -2.46 5.31 10.18
C LEU A 144 -2.06 5.06 11.64
N HIS A 145 -2.44 5.95 12.57
CA HIS A 145 -2.20 5.76 14.00
C HIS A 145 -2.92 4.53 14.55
N ARG A 146 -4.15 4.27 14.11
CA ARG A 146 -4.89 3.08 14.55
C ARG A 146 -4.22 1.81 14.05
N LEU A 147 -3.85 1.74 12.78
CA LEU A 147 -3.16 0.59 12.19
C LEU A 147 -1.81 0.32 12.87
N ALA A 148 -1.00 1.38 13.08
CA ALA A 148 0.27 1.28 13.77
C ALA A 148 0.12 0.77 15.21
N ARG A 149 -0.90 1.24 15.96
CA ARG A 149 -1.19 0.77 17.32
C ARG A 149 -1.59 -0.71 17.35
N THR A 150 -2.46 -1.15 16.44
CA THR A 150 -2.87 -2.56 16.34
C THR A 150 -1.69 -3.46 16.01
N ALA A 151 -0.82 -3.03 15.09
CA ALA A 151 0.41 -3.76 14.73
C ALA A 151 1.37 -3.93 15.93
N ARG A 152 1.54 -2.90 16.77
CA ARG A 152 2.39 -2.97 17.97
C ARG A 152 1.86 -3.96 19.00
N ARG A 153 0.53 -4.10 19.15
CA ARG A 153 -0.11 -5.02 20.09
C ARG A 153 -0.12 -6.48 19.64
N GLY A 154 0.48 -6.81 18.50
CA GLY A 154 0.56 -8.19 18.00
C GLY A 154 -0.71 -8.71 17.33
N GLY A 155 -1.78 -7.89 17.22
CA GLY A 155 -3.09 -8.31 16.72
C GLY A 155 -3.17 -8.73 15.23
N TRP A 156 -2.03 -8.77 14.52
CA TRP A 156 -1.95 -9.25 13.14
C TRP A 156 -1.24 -10.62 13.03
N ARG A 157 -0.79 -11.20 14.15
CA ARG A 157 -0.16 -12.53 14.19
C ARG A 157 -1.14 -13.68 13.93
N ASP A 158 -2.45 -13.42 14.04
CA ASP A 158 -3.49 -14.46 14.01
C ASP A 158 -4.34 -14.47 12.73
N LEU A 159 -3.97 -13.67 11.72
CA LEU A 159 -4.68 -13.70 10.44
C LEU A 159 -4.05 -14.77 9.53
N PRO A 160 -4.81 -15.80 9.11
CA PRO A 160 -4.27 -16.81 8.21
C PRO A 160 -3.84 -16.16 6.88
N PRO A 161 -2.79 -16.68 6.22
CA PRO A 161 -2.56 -16.32 4.83
C PRO A 161 -3.79 -16.75 4.03
N ARG A 162 -4.46 -15.79 3.39
CA ARG A 162 -5.48 -16.07 2.39
C ARG A 162 -4.83 -16.25 1.03
#